data_AF-A0A1G7P9X4-F1
#
_entry.id   AF-A0A1G7P9X4-F1
#
_cell.length_a   1.000
_cell.length_b   1.000
_cell.length_c   1.000
_cell.angle_alpha   90.00
_cell.angle_beta   90.00
_cell.angle_gamma   90.00
#
_symmetry.space_group_name_H-M   'P 1'
#
loop_
_entity.id
_entity.type
_entity.pdbx_description
1 polymer ?
#
loop_
_entity_poly.entity_id
_entity_poly.type
_entity_poly.pdbx_seq_one_letter_code
_entity_poly.pdbx_strand_id
1 'polypeptide(L)'
;MDKKIISTIYDFCLEEDYDSTLLATLNLLKNSSAREALEGDSFTFLSSMIPLVEDNSIKARIIETIVESSNYVSNDTKLLDEYIRLVSLGEVVLSEAVRCFGAFSVSGITMNEIFTKLAESPDKELAIEILVLMGNRDWGDLPSHLESFANEVKTLQRLSYRSGVISTFLLIVHPLCSKYAHIGELSIGYPSSEVAVNDWAWVTPESTKYMLDRKIVSQKEANILVELGRLIRSDKNLDEADMAKLYTRFFEGKNPFDVMYTLPE
;
A
#
# COMPACT_ATOMS: atom_id res chain seq x y z
N MET A 1 -14.47 -6.68 -28.85
CA MET A 1 -13.07 -7.16 -28.83
C MET A 1 -12.85 -8.12 -27.66
N ASP A 2 -13.72 -8.05 -26.65
CA ASP A 2 -13.56 -8.65 -25.32
C ASP A 2 -13.97 -10.12 -25.25
N LYS A 3 -15.03 -10.51 -26.00
CA LYS A 3 -15.34 -11.95 -26.24
C LYS A 3 -14.20 -12.70 -26.93
N LYS A 4 -13.35 -11.98 -27.68
CA LYS A 4 -12.21 -12.54 -28.40
C LYS A 4 -11.06 -12.86 -27.45
N ILE A 5 -10.85 -12.08 -26.39
CA ILE A 5 -9.80 -12.35 -25.39
C ILE A 5 -10.18 -13.56 -24.54
N ILE A 6 -11.43 -13.64 -24.09
CA ILE A 6 -11.92 -14.79 -23.32
C ILE A 6 -11.96 -16.07 -24.18
N SER A 7 -12.43 -15.99 -25.45
CA SER A 7 -12.36 -17.15 -26.35
C SER A 7 -10.91 -17.57 -26.64
N THR A 8 -9.99 -16.62 -26.70
CA THR A 8 -8.56 -16.88 -26.85
C THR A 8 -7.97 -17.59 -25.63
N ILE A 9 -8.40 -17.29 -24.39
CA ILE A 9 -8.00 -18.10 -23.22
C ILE A 9 -8.52 -19.54 -23.35
N TYR A 10 -9.77 -19.72 -23.81
CA TYR A 10 -10.33 -21.06 -24.08
C TYR A 10 -9.57 -21.84 -25.15
N ASP A 11 -9.16 -21.17 -26.24
CA ASP A 11 -8.43 -21.79 -27.36
C ASP A 11 -6.98 -22.15 -26.97
N PHE A 12 -6.36 -21.40 -26.05
CA PHE A 12 -4.99 -21.64 -25.57
C PHE A 12 -4.86 -22.79 -24.56
N CYS A 13 -5.96 -23.24 -23.94
CA CYS A 13 -5.98 -24.42 -23.06
C CYS A 13 -5.65 -25.75 -23.77
N LEU A 14 -5.31 -25.72 -25.06
CA LEU A 14 -5.03 -26.89 -25.90
C LEU A 14 -3.57 -26.97 -26.39
N GLU A 15 -2.69 -26.04 -26.00
CA GLU A 15 -1.29 -25.97 -26.45
C GLU A 15 -0.29 -26.55 -25.43
N GLU A 16 0.85 -27.08 -25.90
CA GLU A 16 1.92 -27.67 -25.06
C GLU A 16 2.60 -26.64 -24.10
N ASP A 17 2.47 -25.35 -24.37
CA ASP A 17 3.05 -24.22 -23.60
C ASP A 17 1.94 -23.37 -22.93
N TYR A 18 0.96 -24.08 -22.37
CA TYR A 18 -0.23 -23.51 -21.75
C TYR A 18 0.07 -22.48 -20.65
N ASP A 19 1.00 -22.78 -19.76
CA ASP A 19 1.31 -21.95 -18.59
C ASP A 19 1.90 -20.58 -18.98
N SER A 20 2.85 -20.54 -19.93
CA SER A 20 3.44 -19.27 -20.37
C SER A 20 2.43 -18.40 -21.12
N THR A 21 1.58 -19.02 -21.94
CA THR A 21 0.55 -18.35 -22.73
C THR A 21 -0.58 -17.81 -21.84
N LEU A 22 -0.98 -18.57 -20.83
CA LEU A 22 -1.92 -18.14 -19.81
C LEU A 22 -1.36 -16.94 -19.03
N LEU A 23 -0.11 -17.01 -18.56
CA LEU A 23 0.54 -15.92 -17.84
C LEU A 23 0.61 -14.63 -18.69
N ALA A 24 1.00 -14.75 -19.96
CA ALA A 24 1.03 -13.62 -20.89
C ALA A 24 -0.36 -12.99 -21.05
N THR A 25 -1.40 -13.82 -21.15
CA THR A 25 -2.78 -13.35 -21.31
C THR A 25 -3.32 -12.69 -20.05
N LEU A 26 -3.05 -13.23 -18.86
CA LEU A 26 -3.40 -12.62 -17.58
C LEU A 26 -2.72 -11.25 -17.40
N ASN A 27 -1.44 -11.14 -17.78
CA ASN A 27 -0.71 -9.87 -17.76
C ASN A 27 -1.28 -8.83 -18.73
N LEU A 28 -1.74 -9.26 -19.91
CA LEU A 28 -2.42 -8.38 -20.87
C LEU A 28 -3.77 -7.90 -20.33
N LEU A 29 -4.57 -8.81 -19.78
CA LEU A 29 -5.87 -8.49 -19.19
C LEU A 29 -5.73 -7.46 -18.07
N LYS A 30 -4.79 -7.67 -17.16
CA LYS A 30 -4.54 -6.81 -16.00
C LYS A 30 -4.21 -5.36 -16.37
N ASN A 31 -3.54 -5.15 -17.50
CA ASN A 31 -3.12 -3.83 -17.99
C ASN A 31 -4.08 -3.22 -19.01
N SER A 32 -5.25 -3.84 -19.23
CA SER A 32 -6.22 -3.41 -20.23
C SER A 32 -7.56 -3.02 -19.60
N SER A 33 -8.33 -2.16 -20.29
CA SER A 33 -9.72 -1.89 -19.93
C SER A 33 -10.63 -3.13 -20.05
N ALA A 34 -10.15 -4.21 -20.69
CA ALA A 34 -10.92 -5.45 -20.83
C ALA A 34 -11.12 -6.19 -19.49
N ARG A 35 -10.38 -5.81 -18.44
CA ARG A 35 -10.63 -6.31 -17.07
C ARG A 35 -12.02 -5.97 -16.55
N GLU A 36 -12.55 -4.80 -16.93
CA GLU A 36 -13.91 -4.37 -16.59
C GLU A 36 -14.99 -5.18 -17.33
N ALA A 37 -14.60 -5.95 -18.36
CA ALA A 37 -15.48 -6.85 -19.08
C ALA A 37 -15.49 -8.28 -18.49
N LEU A 38 -14.69 -8.56 -17.46
CA LEU A 38 -14.77 -9.83 -16.74
C LEU A 38 -16.07 -9.85 -15.93
N GLU A 39 -16.94 -10.81 -16.24
CA GLU A 39 -18.23 -10.99 -15.60
C GLU A 39 -18.60 -12.48 -15.51
N GLY A 40 -19.39 -12.83 -14.49
CA GLY A 40 -20.11 -14.09 -14.34
C GLY A 40 -19.29 -15.33 -14.68
N ASP A 41 -19.61 -15.97 -15.81
CA ASP A 41 -19.00 -17.21 -16.31
C ASP A 41 -17.47 -17.12 -16.45
N SER A 42 -16.94 -15.93 -16.70
CA SER A 42 -15.49 -15.70 -16.81
C SER A 42 -14.79 -15.96 -15.49
N PHE A 43 -15.38 -15.54 -14.36
CA PHE A 43 -14.82 -15.79 -13.03
C PHE A 43 -14.89 -17.26 -12.66
N THR A 44 -16.00 -17.93 -13.00
CA THR A 44 -16.17 -19.37 -12.78
C THR A 44 -15.13 -20.16 -13.56
N PHE A 45 -14.89 -19.79 -14.82
CA PHE A 45 -13.89 -20.42 -15.67
C PHE A 45 -12.47 -20.19 -15.13
N LEU A 46 -12.10 -18.95 -14.81
CA LEU A 46 -10.78 -18.66 -14.22
C LEU A 46 -10.59 -19.42 -12.90
N SER A 47 -11.62 -19.47 -12.05
CA SER A 47 -11.56 -20.21 -10.78
C SER A 47 -11.36 -21.72 -10.99
N SER A 48 -11.97 -22.30 -12.04
CA SER A 48 -11.81 -23.73 -12.32
C SER A 48 -10.44 -24.09 -12.89
N MET A 49 -9.69 -23.11 -13.39
CA MET A 49 -8.31 -23.30 -13.86
C MET A 49 -7.30 -23.40 -12.71
N ILE A 50 -7.55 -22.75 -11.57
CA ILE A 50 -6.63 -22.74 -10.41
C ILE A 50 -6.11 -24.14 -10.02
N PRO A 51 -6.95 -25.17 -9.83
CA PRO A 51 -6.47 -26.51 -9.47
C PRO A 51 -5.75 -27.24 -10.61
N LEU A 52 -5.86 -26.77 -11.85
CA LEU A 52 -5.27 -27.41 -13.04
C LEU A 52 -3.88 -26.87 -13.37
N VAL A 53 -3.56 -25.67 -12.94
CA VAL A 53 -2.25 -25.05 -13.13
C VAL A 53 -1.24 -25.70 -12.17
N GLU A 54 -0.03 -25.98 -12.63
CA GLU A 54 1.02 -26.50 -11.76
C GLU A 54 1.73 -25.35 -11.01
N ASP A 55 2.11 -24.31 -11.75
CA ASP A 55 2.84 -23.14 -11.25
C ASP A 55 1.99 -22.28 -10.29
N ASN A 56 2.50 -22.11 -9.06
CA ASN A 56 1.83 -21.34 -8.02
C ASN A 56 1.77 -19.83 -8.31
N SER A 57 2.78 -19.27 -8.98
CA SER A 57 2.79 -17.86 -9.36
C SER A 57 1.68 -17.55 -10.38
N ILE A 58 1.39 -18.50 -11.27
CA ILE A 58 0.27 -18.40 -12.21
C ILE A 58 -1.07 -18.53 -11.47
N LYS A 59 -1.20 -19.44 -10.50
CA LYS A 59 -2.40 -19.50 -9.63
C LYS A 59 -2.67 -18.17 -8.94
N ALA A 60 -1.63 -17.55 -8.39
CA ALA A 60 -1.75 -16.25 -7.74
C ALA A 60 -2.26 -15.19 -8.74
N ARG A 61 -1.71 -15.16 -9.95
CA ARG A 61 -2.14 -14.24 -11.02
C ARG A 61 -3.59 -14.43 -11.45
N ILE A 62 -4.07 -15.67 -11.48
CA ILE A 62 -5.49 -15.96 -11.74
C ILE A 62 -6.36 -15.34 -10.64
N ILE A 63 -6.03 -15.59 -9.38
CA ILE A 63 -6.79 -15.06 -8.23
C ILE A 63 -6.81 -13.54 -8.24
N GLU A 64 -5.67 -12.89 -8.43
CA GLU A 64 -5.56 -11.43 -8.54
C GLU A 64 -6.39 -10.88 -9.69
N THR A 65 -6.41 -11.56 -10.84
CA THR A 65 -7.21 -11.14 -12.00
C THR A 65 -8.71 -11.21 -11.70
N ILE A 66 -9.16 -12.24 -11.00
CA ILE A 66 -10.56 -12.41 -10.58
C ILE A 66 -10.94 -11.32 -9.57
N VAL A 67 -10.25 -11.31 -8.43
CA VAL A 67 -10.65 -10.59 -7.22
C VAL A 67 -10.59 -9.09 -7.42
N GLU A 68 -9.62 -8.65 -8.20
CA GLU A 68 -9.46 -7.23 -8.43
C GLU A 68 -10.30 -6.70 -9.61
N SER A 69 -11.15 -7.52 -10.24
CA SER A 69 -12.18 -7.01 -11.15
C SER A 69 -13.28 -6.30 -10.34
N SER A 70 -13.71 -5.13 -10.79
CA SER A 70 -14.79 -4.37 -10.14
C SER A 70 -16.13 -5.08 -10.12
N ASN A 71 -16.33 -6.06 -11.01
CA ASN A 71 -17.57 -6.84 -11.11
C ASN A 71 -17.55 -8.08 -10.22
N TYR A 72 -16.42 -8.39 -9.58
CA TYR A 72 -16.31 -9.53 -8.67
C TYR A 72 -16.83 -9.16 -7.28
N VAL A 73 -17.90 -9.84 -6.86
CA VAL A 73 -18.46 -9.72 -5.52
C VAL A 73 -18.65 -11.13 -4.96
N SER A 74 -18.02 -11.41 -3.83
CA SER A 74 -18.07 -12.71 -3.16
C SER A 74 -17.70 -12.57 -1.69
N ASN A 75 -18.40 -13.32 -0.85
CA ASN A 75 -18.04 -13.54 0.55
C ASN A 75 -17.45 -14.95 0.80
N ASP A 76 -17.24 -15.74 -0.26
CA ASP A 76 -16.58 -17.05 -0.17
C ASP A 76 -15.08 -16.87 0.06
N THR A 77 -14.55 -17.48 1.13
CA THR A 77 -13.15 -17.34 1.53
C THR A 77 -12.21 -18.26 0.77
N LYS A 78 -12.67 -19.21 -0.06
CA LYS A 78 -11.78 -20.18 -0.71
C LYS A 78 -10.65 -19.54 -1.52
N LEU A 79 -10.94 -18.49 -2.29
CA LEU A 79 -9.91 -17.79 -3.05
C LEU A 79 -8.94 -17.05 -2.12
N LEU A 80 -9.43 -16.50 -1.01
CA LEU A 80 -8.60 -15.87 0.00
C LEU A 80 -7.68 -16.88 0.69
N ASP A 81 -8.21 -18.03 1.09
CA ASP A 81 -7.47 -19.11 1.74
C ASP A 81 -6.34 -19.62 0.84
N GLU A 82 -6.64 -19.85 -0.44
CA GLU A 82 -5.63 -20.23 -1.43
C GLU A 82 -4.62 -19.12 -1.67
N TYR A 83 -5.05 -17.86 -1.75
CA TYR A 83 -4.12 -16.75 -1.96
C TYR A 83 -3.17 -16.57 -0.78
N ILE A 84 -3.64 -16.72 0.46
CA ILE A 84 -2.79 -16.68 1.66
C ILE A 84 -1.76 -17.81 1.65
N ARG A 85 -2.16 -19.02 1.23
CA ARG A 85 -1.22 -20.13 1.04
C ARG A 85 -0.13 -19.77 0.03
N LEU A 86 -0.49 -19.18 -1.11
CA LEU A 86 0.44 -18.79 -2.17
C LEU A 86 1.40 -17.67 -1.72
N VAL A 87 0.89 -16.65 -1.01
CA VAL A 87 1.70 -15.60 -0.38
C VAL A 87 2.72 -16.21 0.58
N SER A 88 2.29 -17.16 1.42
CA SER A 88 3.15 -17.83 2.40
C SER A 88 4.23 -18.72 1.76
N LEU A 89 4.07 -19.07 0.47
CA LEU A 89 5.08 -19.78 -0.32
C LEU A 89 6.05 -18.83 -1.05
N GLY A 90 5.88 -17.52 -0.94
CA GLY A 90 6.70 -16.53 -1.64
C GLY A 90 6.40 -16.39 -3.13
N GLU A 91 5.22 -16.83 -3.57
CA GLU A 91 4.83 -16.92 -4.99
C GLU A 91 4.25 -15.61 -5.52
N VAL A 92 4.19 -14.58 -4.67
CA VAL A 92 3.50 -13.32 -4.92
C VAL A 92 4.44 -12.15 -4.66
N VAL A 93 4.42 -11.16 -5.55
CA VAL A 93 5.12 -9.89 -5.34
C VAL A 93 4.36 -9.07 -4.31
N LEU A 94 5.04 -8.52 -3.30
CA LEU A 94 4.44 -7.79 -2.18
C LEU A 94 3.41 -6.71 -2.61
N SER A 95 3.75 -5.88 -3.60
CA SER A 95 2.83 -4.83 -4.09
C SER A 95 1.53 -5.39 -4.67
N GLU A 96 1.58 -6.61 -5.20
CA GLU A 96 0.43 -7.33 -5.75
C GLU A 96 -0.41 -7.94 -4.65
N ALA A 97 0.24 -8.54 -3.65
CA ALA A 97 -0.44 -9.02 -2.45
C ALA A 97 -1.25 -7.91 -1.78
N VAL A 98 -0.62 -6.76 -1.52
CA VAL A 98 -1.28 -5.59 -0.90
C VAL A 98 -2.51 -5.16 -1.71
N ARG A 99 -2.38 -5.08 -3.04
CA ARG A 99 -3.47 -4.69 -3.94
C ARG A 99 -4.60 -5.73 -3.95
N CYS A 100 -4.27 -7.01 -4.00
CA CYS A 100 -5.23 -8.10 -4.02
C CYS A 100 -5.99 -8.23 -2.68
N PHE A 101 -5.32 -8.11 -1.53
CA PHE A 101 -6.00 -8.07 -0.23
C PHE A 101 -6.91 -6.85 -0.09
N GLY A 102 -6.50 -5.69 -0.63
CA GLY A 102 -7.37 -4.53 -0.73
C GLY A 102 -8.63 -4.82 -1.56
N ALA A 103 -8.47 -5.51 -2.69
CA ALA A 103 -9.58 -5.89 -3.56
C ALA A 103 -10.53 -6.92 -2.90
N PHE A 104 -10.01 -7.91 -2.15
CA PHE A 104 -10.84 -8.82 -1.36
C PHE A 104 -11.77 -8.06 -0.39
N SER A 105 -11.24 -7.00 0.24
CA SER A 105 -12.05 -6.18 1.14
C SER A 105 -13.19 -5.46 0.40
N VAL A 106 -12.95 -5.00 -0.82
CA VAL A 106 -13.95 -4.32 -1.65
C VAL A 106 -14.97 -5.32 -2.21
N SER A 107 -14.54 -6.55 -2.52
CA SER A 107 -15.41 -7.58 -3.10
C SER A 107 -16.35 -8.25 -2.09
N GLY A 108 -16.24 -7.95 -0.79
CA GLY A 108 -17.18 -8.40 0.23
C GLY A 108 -16.57 -9.22 1.38
N ILE A 109 -15.27 -9.51 1.36
CA ILE A 109 -14.58 -10.11 2.51
C ILE A 109 -14.35 -9.05 3.57
N THR A 110 -14.55 -9.37 4.84
CA THR A 110 -14.32 -8.41 5.92
C THR A 110 -12.83 -8.21 6.17
N MET A 111 -12.43 -7.00 6.56
CA MET A 111 -11.05 -6.74 7.00
C MET A 111 -10.64 -7.59 8.21
N ASN A 112 -11.60 -7.98 9.04
CA ASN A 112 -11.39 -8.88 10.17
C ASN A 112 -10.90 -10.26 9.71
N GLU A 113 -11.56 -10.83 8.70
CA GLU A 113 -11.21 -12.13 8.14
C GLU A 113 -9.82 -12.09 7.47
N ILE A 114 -9.57 -11.06 6.64
CA ILE A 114 -8.27 -10.85 5.99
C ILE A 114 -7.16 -10.73 7.02
N PHE A 115 -7.36 -9.88 8.04
CA PHE A 115 -6.39 -9.68 9.10
C PHE A 115 -6.11 -10.99 9.85
N THR A 116 -7.16 -11.69 10.28
CA THR A 116 -7.04 -12.90 11.10
C THR A 116 -6.25 -13.96 10.36
N LYS A 117 -6.59 -14.25 9.09
CA LYS A 117 -5.86 -15.27 8.33
C LYS A 117 -4.41 -14.88 8.01
N LEU A 118 -4.14 -13.61 7.70
CA LEU A 118 -2.75 -13.14 7.53
C LEU A 118 -1.98 -13.26 8.84
N ALA A 119 -2.59 -12.85 9.95
CA ALA A 119 -2.00 -12.95 11.28
C ALA A 119 -1.80 -14.39 11.75
N GLU A 120 -2.51 -15.37 11.17
CA GLU A 120 -2.35 -16.81 11.41
C GLU A 120 -1.36 -17.47 10.44
N SER A 121 -0.95 -16.82 9.35
CA SER A 121 0.03 -17.34 8.38
C SER A 121 1.37 -17.70 9.02
N PRO A 122 2.08 -18.74 8.53
CA PRO A 122 3.43 -19.07 9.00
C PRO A 122 4.44 -17.91 8.88
N ASP A 123 4.34 -17.10 7.83
CA ASP A 123 5.24 -15.97 7.59
C ASP A 123 4.69 -14.69 8.22
N LYS A 124 5.04 -14.48 9.49
CA LYS A 124 4.57 -13.32 10.26
C LYS A 124 5.16 -12.00 9.75
N GLU A 125 6.41 -12.01 9.29
CA GLU A 125 7.08 -10.79 8.82
C GLU A 125 6.42 -10.27 7.56
N LEU A 126 6.19 -11.15 6.57
CA LEU A 126 5.48 -10.80 5.35
C LEU A 126 4.02 -10.38 5.63
N ALA A 127 3.33 -11.08 6.52
CA ALA A 127 1.96 -10.72 6.92
C ALA A 127 1.89 -9.31 7.53
N ILE A 128 2.84 -8.97 8.42
CA ILE A 128 2.96 -7.63 8.99
C ILE A 128 3.22 -6.60 7.88
N GLU A 129 4.17 -6.87 6.98
CA GLU A 129 4.51 -5.95 5.90
C GLU A 129 3.30 -5.65 5.00
N ILE A 130 2.56 -6.68 4.60
CA ILE A 130 1.32 -6.55 3.82
C ILE A 130 0.31 -5.68 4.58
N LEU A 131 0.02 -5.98 5.85
CA LEU A 131 -0.97 -5.25 6.65
C LEU A 131 -0.56 -3.78 6.92
N VAL A 132 0.74 -3.52 7.07
CA VAL A 132 1.29 -2.17 7.19
C VAL A 132 1.05 -1.39 5.89
N LEU A 133 1.36 -1.99 4.75
CA LEU A 133 1.24 -1.36 3.43
C LEU A 133 -0.21 -1.20 2.96
N MET A 134 -1.12 -2.08 3.37
CA MET A 134 -2.55 -1.90 3.13
C MET A 134 -3.10 -0.63 3.80
N GLY A 135 -2.47 -0.16 4.89
CA GLY A 135 -2.81 1.10 5.55
C GLY A 135 -4.17 1.14 6.26
N ASN A 136 -4.97 0.07 6.20
CA ASN A 136 -6.24 -0.05 6.91
C ASN A 136 -6.00 -0.12 8.42
N ARG A 137 -6.81 0.62 9.18
CA ARG A 137 -6.70 0.75 10.65
C ARG A 137 -7.91 0.24 11.41
N ASP A 138 -9.00 0.00 10.70
CA ASP A 138 -10.22 -0.60 11.24
C ASP A 138 -10.31 -2.04 10.74
N TRP A 139 -10.09 -2.99 11.65
CA TRP A 139 -10.12 -4.42 11.38
C TRP A 139 -11.29 -5.11 12.10
N GLY A 140 -12.20 -4.34 12.71
CA GLY A 140 -13.26 -4.88 13.56
C GLY A 140 -12.75 -5.59 14.83
N ASP A 141 -13.58 -6.46 15.38
CA ASP A 141 -13.30 -7.18 16.63
C ASP A 141 -12.33 -8.34 16.41
N LEU A 142 -11.06 -8.14 16.74
CA LEU A 142 -10.03 -9.16 16.60
C LEU A 142 -10.04 -10.17 17.77
N PRO A 143 -9.72 -11.45 17.51
CA PRO A 143 -9.45 -12.42 18.56
C PRO A 143 -8.38 -11.92 19.55
N SER A 144 -8.60 -12.13 20.85
CA SER A 144 -7.70 -11.61 21.91
C SER A 144 -6.25 -12.11 21.78
N HIS A 145 -6.05 -13.32 21.26
CA HIS A 145 -4.71 -13.88 21.05
C HIS A 145 -3.91 -13.14 19.97
N LEU A 146 -4.56 -12.35 19.11
CA LEU A 146 -3.92 -11.52 18.08
C LEU A 146 -3.63 -10.09 18.53
N GLU A 147 -3.96 -9.72 19.78
CA GLU A 147 -3.80 -8.34 20.27
C GLU A 147 -2.35 -7.85 20.17
N SER A 148 -1.37 -8.68 20.53
CA SER A 148 0.05 -8.33 20.41
C SER A 148 0.45 -8.05 18.96
N PHE A 149 0.04 -8.91 18.03
CA PHE A 149 0.31 -8.78 16.60
C PHE A 149 -0.35 -7.52 16.02
N ALA A 150 -1.61 -7.26 16.41
CA ALA A 150 -2.33 -6.05 16.02
C ALA A 150 -1.64 -4.76 16.53
N ASN A 151 -1.11 -4.77 17.75
CA ASN A 151 -0.37 -3.64 18.31
C ASN A 151 0.96 -3.40 17.59
N GLU A 152 1.65 -4.46 17.17
CA GLU A 152 2.85 -4.38 16.34
C GLU A 152 2.55 -3.75 14.97
N VAL A 153 1.53 -4.26 14.25
CA VAL A 153 1.10 -3.68 12.96
C VAL A 153 0.73 -2.20 13.12
N LYS A 154 -0.04 -1.82 14.15
CA LYS A 154 -0.38 -0.41 14.43
C LYS A 154 0.85 0.45 14.65
N THR A 155 1.86 -0.07 15.35
CA THR A 155 3.11 0.63 15.63
C THR A 155 3.90 0.85 14.34
N LEU A 156 4.03 -0.19 13.51
CA LEU A 156 4.73 -0.12 12.23
C LEU A 156 4.01 0.76 11.20
N GLN A 157 2.67 0.75 11.17
CA GLN A 157 1.89 1.70 10.37
C GLN A 157 2.16 3.16 10.78
N ARG A 158 2.29 3.44 12.09
CA ARG A 158 2.64 4.78 12.57
C ARG A 158 4.07 5.18 12.20
N LEU A 159 5.02 4.25 12.30
CA LEU A 159 6.42 4.46 11.90
C LEU A 159 6.55 4.69 10.39
N SER A 160 5.91 3.86 9.57
CA SER A 160 5.86 4.02 8.11
C SER A 160 5.32 5.40 7.74
N TYR A 161 4.21 5.81 8.36
CA TYR A 161 3.64 7.12 8.10
C TYR A 161 4.55 8.27 8.56
N ARG A 162 5.12 8.17 9.77
CA ARG A 162 6.09 9.15 10.28
C ARG A 162 7.30 9.30 9.35
N SER A 163 7.84 8.19 8.86
CA SER A 163 8.93 8.18 7.89
C SER A 163 8.53 8.92 6.61
N GLY A 164 7.33 8.69 6.10
CA GLY A 164 6.77 9.42 4.95
C GLY A 164 6.66 10.93 5.17
N VAL A 165 6.22 11.36 6.36
CA VAL A 165 6.13 12.78 6.74
C VAL A 165 7.52 13.43 6.77
N ILE A 166 8.46 12.80 7.47
CA ILE A 166 9.78 13.40 7.74
C ILE A 166 10.69 13.34 6.51
N SER A 167 10.62 12.28 5.69
CA SER A 167 11.32 12.21 4.40
C SER A 167 10.87 13.34 3.46
N THR A 168 9.56 13.60 3.40
CA THR A 168 9.00 14.70 2.61
C THR A 168 9.47 16.06 3.12
N PHE A 169 9.52 16.25 4.44
CA PHE A 169 10.10 17.45 5.05
C PHE A 169 11.56 17.63 4.64
N LEU A 170 12.40 16.58 4.75
CA LEU A 170 13.81 16.62 4.35
C LEU A 170 14.00 16.95 2.87
N LEU A 171 13.19 16.39 1.98
CA LEU A 171 13.26 16.67 0.54
C LEU A 171 13.09 18.16 0.24
N ILE A 172 12.33 18.87 1.07
CA ILE A 172 12.10 20.30 0.91
C ILE A 172 13.21 21.13 1.56
N VAL A 173 13.56 20.85 2.83
CA VAL A 173 14.41 21.76 3.62
C VAL A 173 15.89 21.40 3.63
N HIS A 174 16.27 20.17 3.28
CA HIS A 174 17.68 19.78 3.30
C HIS A 174 18.37 20.24 2.00
N PRO A 175 19.47 21.03 2.06
CA PRO A 175 20.05 21.67 0.88
C PRO A 175 20.41 20.71 -0.27
N LEU A 176 21.00 19.55 0.06
CA LEU A 176 21.36 18.56 -0.95
C LEU A 176 20.14 17.81 -1.48
N CYS A 177 19.16 17.53 -0.61
CA CYS A 177 17.95 16.82 -1.03
C CYS A 177 17.15 17.69 -1.99
N SER A 178 16.93 18.95 -1.63
CA SER A 178 16.23 19.94 -2.46
C SER A 178 16.96 20.16 -3.79
N LYS A 179 18.28 20.38 -3.77
CA LYS A 179 19.09 20.59 -4.99
C LYS A 179 19.02 19.43 -5.97
N TYR A 180 19.03 18.19 -5.48
CA TYR A 180 19.09 16.98 -6.30
C TYR A 180 17.76 16.22 -6.37
N ALA A 181 16.66 16.78 -5.89
CA ALA A 181 15.36 16.10 -5.85
C ALA A 181 14.90 15.57 -7.22
N HIS A 182 15.26 16.26 -8.31
CA HIS A 182 14.90 15.88 -9.68
C HIS A 182 15.70 14.70 -10.26
N ILE A 183 16.79 14.28 -9.60
CA ILE A 183 17.61 13.11 -9.97
C ILE A 183 17.80 12.12 -8.81
N GLY A 184 17.21 12.40 -7.64
CA GLY A 184 17.36 11.60 -6.43
C GLY A 184 16.30 10.51 -6.35
N GLU A 185 16.64 9.38 -5.74
CA GLU A 185 15.71 8.28 -5.46
C GLU A 185 14.97 8.43 -4.13
N LEU A 186 15.24 9.52 -3.38
CA LEU A 186 14.49 9.82 -2.16
C LEU A 186 13.03 10.11 -2.53
N SER A 187 12.14 9.21 -2.12
CA SER A 187 10.72 9.32 -2.39
C SER A 187 10.01 10.26 -1.43
N ILE A 188 9.05 11.00 -1.96
CA ILE A 188 8.07 11.76 -1.17
C ILE A 188 7.09 10.74 -0.59
N GLY A 189 6.89 10.73 0.73
CA GLY A 189 5.86 9.93 1.39
C GLY A 189 4.41 10.37 1.12
N TYR A 190 4.23 11.28 0.17
CA TYR A 190 2.98 11.85 -0.31
C TYR A 190 2.96 11.79 -1.85
N PRO A 191 1.77 11.82 -2.48
CA PRO A 191 1.67 11.86 -3.95
C PRO A 191 2.40 13.06 -4.58
N SER A 192 2.50 14.18 -3.87
CA SER A 192 3.28 15.35 -4.26
C SER A 192 3.62 16.22 -3.04
N SER A 193 4.55 17.16 -3.22
CA SER A 193 4.85 18.19 -2.21
C SER A 193 3.63 19.07 -1.91
N GLU A 194 2.78 19.34 -2.90
CA GLU A 194 1.55 20.10 -2.73
C GLU A 194 0.57 19.37 -1.79
N VAL A 195 0.40 18.05 -1.95
CA VAL A 195 -0.45 17.25 -1.06
C VAL A 195 0.10 17.29 0.37
N ALA A 196 1.43 17.18 0.54
CA ALA A 196 2.07 17.27 1.85
C ALA A 196 1.84 18.63 2.51
N VAL A 197 2.01 19.73 1.76
CA VAL A 197 1.77 21.09 2.25
C VAL A 197 0.31 21.30 2.63
N ASN A 198 -0.62 20.75 1.85
CA ASN A 198 -2.03 20.81 2.14
C ASN A 198 -2.39 20.06 3.43
N ASP A 199 -1.73 18.94 3.67
CA ASP A 199 -1.89 18.14 4.86
C ASP A 199 -1.32 18.81 6.12
N TRP A 200 -0.13 19.41 6.00
CA TRP A 200 0.55 20.06 7.13
C TRP A 200 -0.01 21.41 7.51
N ALA A 201 -0.45 22.19 6.53
CA ALA A 201 -0.90 23.56 6.73
C ALA A 201 -2.29 23.74 6.16
N TRP A 202 -3.21 22.81 6.39
CA TRP A 202 -4.61 22.89 5.97
C TRP A 202 -5.21 24.28 6.22
N VAL A 203 -6.17 24.70 5.40
CA VAL A 203 -6.86 26.00 5.54
C VAL A 203 -7.64 26.12 6.87
N THR A 204 -7.71 25.04 7.66
CA THR A 204 -8.45 24.96 8.93
C THR A 204 -7.50 24.95 10.14
N PRO A 205 -7.98 25.39 11.33
CA PRO A 205 -7.20 25.44 12.57
C PRO A 205 -6.69 24.09 13.08
N GLU A 206 -7.17 22.97 12.53
CA GLU A 206 -6.87 21.60 12.99
C GLU A 206 -5.79 20.90 12.15
N SER A 207 -5.01 21.68 11.40
CA SER A 207 -3.86 21.21 10.63
C SER A 207 -2.96 20.33 11.51
N THR A 208 -2.57 19.14 11.03
CA THR A 208 -1.77 18.12 11.76
C THR A 208 -2.37 17.57 13.07
N LYS A 209 -3.57 17.98 13.50
CA LYS A 209 -4.20 17.51 14.75
C LYS A 209 -4.30 15.98 14.80
N TYR A 210 -4.74 15.37 13.72
CA TYR A 210 -4.84 13.91 13.63
C TYR A 210 -3.46 13.22 13.69
N MET A 211 -2.37 13.87 13.25
CA MET A 211 -1.01 13.34 13.38
C MET A 211 -0.56 13.39 14.84
N LEU A 212 -0.93 14.44 15.58
CA LEU A 212 -0.67 14.56 17.02
C LEU A 212 -1.47 13.52 17.81
N ASP A 213 -2.77 13.40 17.55
CA ASP A 213 -3.66 12.44 18.21
C ASP A 213 -3.19 10.99 18.00
N ARG A 214 -2.61 10.72 16.82
CA ARG A 214 -2.04 9.41 16.47
C ARG A 214 -0.57 9.28 16.84
N LYS A 215 0.02 10.27 17.51
CA LYS A 215 1.43 10.32 17.89
C LYS A 215 2.36 9.95 16.73
N ILE A 216 2.12 10.55 15.57
CA ILE A 216 2.96 10.45 14.37
C ILE A 216 4.07 11.49 14.45
N VAL A 217 3.74 12.68 14.93
CA VAL A 217 4.66 13.79 15.16
C VAL A 217 4.45 14.34 16.56
N SER A 218 5.48 14.95 17.15
CA SER A 218 5.38 15.72 18.37
C SER A 218 4.76 17.10 18.12
N GLN A 219 4.32 17.80 19.17
CA GLN A 219 3.80 19.16 19.05
C GLN A 219 4.80 20.13 18.41
N LYS A 220 6.09 19.97 18.71
CA LYS A 220 7.18 20.76 18.12
C LYS A 220 7.25 20.54 16.61
N GLU A 221 7.31 19.27 16.19
CA GLU A 221 7.41 18.88 14.78
C GLU A 221 6.18 19.35 14.00
N ALA A 222 4.97 19.16 14.54
CA ALA A 222 3.73 19.66 13.95
C ALA A 222 3.77 21.17 13.68
N ASN A 223 4.19 21.96 14.68
CA ASN A 223 4.27 23.42 14.52
C ASN A 223 5.25 23.83 13.41
N ILE A 224 6.36 23.11 13.25
CA ILE A 224 7.36 23.38 12.21
C ILE A 224 6.83 22.97 10.83
N LEU A 225 6.10 21.85 10.72
CA LEU A 225 5.44 21.43 9.47
C LEU A 225 4.39 22.46 9.04
N VAL A 226 3.58 22.96 9.97
CA VAL A 226 2.61 24.04 9.71
C VAL A 226 3.31 25.32 9.25
N GLU A 227 4.42 25.70 9.89
CA GLU A 227 5.23 26.86 9.51
C GLU A 227 5.77 26.72 8.08
N LEU A 228 6.37 25.57 7.74
CA LEU A 228 6.84 25.27 6.39
C LEU A 228 5.71 25.32 5.36
N GLY A 229 4.58 24.65 5.64
CA GLY A 229 3.46 24.63 4.72
C GLY A 229 2.86 26.02 4.46
N ARG A 230 2.83 26.89 5.48
CA ARG A 230 2.41 28.30 5.31
C ARG A 230 3.39 29.10 4.47
N LEU A 231 4.70 28.91 4.67
CA LEU A 231 5.72 29.59 3.88
C LEU A 231 5.59 29.24 2.40
N ILE A 232 5.46 27.95 2.07
CA ILE A 232 5.27 27.47 0.70
C ILE A 232 3.99 28.03 0.08
N ARG A 233 2.86 28.00 0.81
CA ARG A 233 1.59 28.55 0.32
C ARG A 233 1.60 30.04 0.10
N SER A 234 2.42 30.78 0.85
CA SER A 234 2.53 32.23 0.70
C SER A 234 3.36 32.66 -0.52
N ASP A 235 3.75 31.72 -1.39
CA ASP A 235 4.54 31.94 -2.62
C ASP A 235 5.86 32.68 -2.36
N LYS A 236 6.33 32.62 -1.12
CA LYS A 236 7.68 33.04 -0.77
C LYS A 236 8.61 31.93 -1.21
N ASN A 237 9.48 32.23 -2.17
CA ASN A 237 10.66 31.41 -2.41
C ASN A 237 11.38 31.24 -1.06
N LEU A 238 11.36 30.03 -0.52
CA LEU A 238 12.09 29.66 0.68
C LEU A 238 13.57 29.89 0.39
N ASP A 239 14.20 30.83 1.09
CA ASP A 239 15.63 31.04 0.97
C ASP A 239 16.40 29.95 1.76
N GLU A 240 17.70 29.85 1.49
CA GLU A 240 18.56 28.86 2.14
C GLU A 240 18.61 29.03 3.67
N ALA A 241 18.46 30.26 4.18
CA ALA A 241 18.51 30.55 5.60
C ALA A 241 17.24 30.08 6.32
N ASP A 242 16.08 30.29 5.73
CA ASP A 242 14.79 29.80 6.23
C ASP A 242 14.76 28.27 6.26
N MET A 243 15.22 27.62 5.18
CA MET A 243 15.34 26.16 5.12
C MET A 243 16.28 25.60 6.19
N ALA A 244 17.48 26.18 6.33
CA ALA A 244 18.45 25.76 7.34
C ALA A 244 17.92 25.94 8.78
N LYS A 245 17.18 27.02 9.03
CA LYS A 245 16.54 27.30 10.33
C LYS A 245 15.46 26.27 10.66
N LEU A 246 14.59 25.93 9.70
CA LEU A 246 13.55 24.92 9.87
C LEU A 246 14.17 23.54 10.14
N TYR A 247 15.17 23.15 9.35
CA TYR A 247 15.92 21.91 9.54
C TYR A 247 16.52 21.80 10.95
N THR A 248 17.26 22.84 11.36
CA THR A 248 17.95 22.86 12.66
C THR A 248 16.96 22.76 13.82
N ARG A 249 15.83 23.48 13.75
CA ARG A 249 14.77 23.43 14.77
C ARG A 249 14.05 22.08 14.82
N PHE A 250 13.87 21.43 13.66
CA PHE A 250 13.19 20.15 13.59
C PHE A 250 14.03 19.06 14.26
N PHE A 251 15.29 18.92 13.84
CA PHE A 251 16.16 17.82 14.28
C PHE A 251 16.99 18.10 15.54
N GLU A 252 17.28 19.36 15.87
CA GLU A 252 18.08 19.74 17.06
C GLU A 252 19.43 19.01 17.14
N GLY A 253 20.07 18.80 15.99
CA GLY A 253 21.34 18.09 15.89
C GLY A 253 21.23 16.55 15.96
N LYS A 254 20.03 15.99 16.10
CA LYS A 254 19.79 14.54 16.00
C LYS A 254 19.93 14.06 14.55
N ASN A 255 20.29 12.79 14.38
CA ASN A 255 20.29 12.14 13.07
C ASN A 255 18.85 12.06 12.54
N PRO A 256 18.56 12.56 11.32
CA PRO A 256 17.22 12.49 10.75
C PRO A 256 16.64 11.07 10.66
N PHE A 257 17.46 10.05 10.43
CA PHE A 257 17.00 8.66 10.37
C PHE A 257 16.51 8.16 11.74
N ASP A 258 17.21 8.49 12.82
CA ASP A 258 16.77 8.14 14.17
C ASP A 258 15.42 8.80 14.49
N VAL A 259 15.22 10.05 14.02
CA VAL A 259 13.96 10.77 14.22
C VAL A 259 12.83 10.16 13.39
N MET A 260 13.09 9.71 12.15
CA MET A 260 12.08 9.01 11.30
C MET A 260 11.56 7.73 11.94
N TYR A 261 12.47 6.92 12.48
CA TYR A 261 12.17 5.58 12.98
C TYR A 261 11.91 5.52 14.49
N THR A 262 11.70 6.67 15.13
CA THR A 262 11.33 6.76 16.55
C THR A 262 10.02 7.50 16.70
N LEU A 263 8.99 6.85 17.26
CA LEU A 263 7.72 7.50 17.55
C LEU A 263 7.86 8.48 18.73
N PRO A 264 7.15 9.62 18.70
CA PRO A 264 7.08 10.53 19.83
C PRO A 264 6.37 9.89 21.04
N GLU A 265 6.84 10.24 22.24
CA GLU A 265 6.25 9.83 23.52
C GLU A 265 4.85 10.40 23.75
#